data_AF-A0A1W5CTE5-F1
#
_entry.id   AF-A0A1W5CTE5-F1
#
_cell.length_a   1.000
_cell.length_b   1.000
_cell.length_c   1.000
_cell.angle_alpha   90.00
_cell.angle_beta   90.00
_cell.angle_gamma   90.00
#
_symmetry.space_group_name_H-M   'P 1'
#
loop_
_entity.id
_entity.type
_entity.pdbx_description
1 polymer ?
#
loop_
_entity_poly.entity_id
_entity_poly.type
_entity_poly.pdbx_seq_one_letter_code
_entity_poly.pdbx_strand_id
1 'polypeptide(L)'
;MRAVWATTATATFLLAEVGEYLQGEVIRSSWTTFQAWLDPTYRDRSMERGVSKFHISSSNGEFSHGEPAPSPSPQKQQTHRDPETLSNAHRHYLECLVHSLLLDDLPYTRALRLFMTHIDHLIALIERLSVVQRRLDLETDAGVIHTFTNYRDEELELHKDLGEARLTVDRDVANLVQRLRDIDAERAGAETHVFDHGATGDDSFVPWRSGGIDRLLMKLDFASLR
;
A
#
# COMPACT_ATOMS: atom_id res chain seq x y z
N MET A 1 -28.26 2.99 10.98
CA MET A 1 -27.57 3.39 9.72
C MET A 1 -26.32 4.24 9.92
N ARG A 2 -26.31 5.33 10.71
CA ARG A 2 -25.10 6.18 10.87
C ARG A 2 -23.85 5.40 11.31
N ALA A 3 -24.02 4.46 12.24
CA ALA A 3 -22.90 3.67 12.74
C ALA A 3 -22.34 2.67 11.71
N VAL A 4 -23.22 2.08 10.89
CA VAL A 4 -22.82 1.22 9.76
C VAL A 4 -22.04 2.04 8.73
N TRP A 5 -22.49 3.26 8.45
CA TRP A 5 -21.80 4.18 7.56
C TRP A 5 -20.40 4.54 8.06
N ALA A 6 -20.25 4.80 9.37
CA ALA A 6 -18.94 5.02 9.99
C ALA A 6 -18.01 3.81 9.80
N THR A 7 -18.48 2.59 10.11
CA THR A 7 -17.70 1.37 9.90
C THR A 7 -17.29 1.17 8.44
N THR A 8 -18.20 1.40 7.48
CA THR A 8 -17.85 1.30 6.04
C THR A 8 -16.84 2.36 5.60
N ALA A 9 -16.91 3.57 6.17
CA ALA A 9 -15.94 4.63 5.89
C ALA A 9 -14.56 4.28 6.44
N THR A 10 -14.49 3.78 7.67
CA THR A 10 -13.25 3.30 8.30
C THR A 10 -12.64 2.14 7.51
N ALA A 11 -13.44 1.16 7.10
CA ALA A 11 -12.98 0.03 6.29
C ALA A 11 -12.43 0.48 4.93
N THR A 12 -13.11 1.42 4.26
CA THR A 12 -12.66 1.98 2.98
C THR A 12 -11.33 2.73 3.14
N PHE A 13 -11.20 3.54 4.21
CA PHE A 13 -9.98 4.25 4.51
C PHE A 13 -8.81 3.28 4.75
N LEU A 14 -9.02 2.26 5.58
CA LEU A 14 -8.00 1.26 5.86
C LEU A 14 -7.54 0.55 4.58
N LEU A 15 -8.45 0.11 3.73
CA LEU A 15 -8.12 -0.54 2.46
C LEU A 15 -7.36 0.38 1.51
N ALA A 16 -7.76 1.66 1.44
CA ALA A 16 -7.09 2.64 0.61
C ALA A 16 -5.65 2.88 1.08
N GLU A 17 -5.43 3.06 2.38
CA GLU A 17 -4.09 3.31 2.93
C GLU A 17 -3.18 2.08 2.85
N VAL A 18 -3.70 0.88 3.15
CA VAL A 18 -2.95 -0.37 2.96
C VAL A 18 -2.61 -0.56 1.48
N GLY A 19 -3.54 -0.27 0.57
CA GLY A 19 -3.29 -0.33 -0.87
C GLY A 19 -2.24 0.69 -1.34
N GLU A 20 -2.31 1.93 -0.87
CA GLU A 20 -1.35 2.99 -1.17
C GLU A 20 0.05 2.63 -0.66
N TYR A 21 0.15 2.07 0.54
CA TYR A 21 1.41 1.59 1.10
C TYR A 21 2.01 0.48 0.23
N LEU A 22 1.26 -0.60 -0.04
CA LEU A 22 1.78 -1.76 -0.77
C LEU A 22 2.16 -1.39 -2.21
N GLN A 23 1.26 -0.76 -2.97
CA GLN A 23 1.51 -0.44 -4.36
C GLN A 23 2.38 0.81 -4.53
N GLY A 24 2.08 1.84 -3.75
CA GLY A 24 2.63 3.17 -3.93
C GLY A 24 4.00 3.36 -3.30
N GLU A 25 4.21 2.82 -2.10
CA GLU A 25 5.47 2.96 -1.36
C GLU A 25 6.36 1.74 -1.56
N VAL A 26 5.87 0.53 -1.29
CA VAL A 26 6.70 -0.69 -1.29
C VAL A 26 7.09 -1.12 -2.71
N ILE A 27 6.12 -1.42 -3.58
CA ILE A 27 6.40 -1.92 -4.93
C ILE A 27 7.14 -0.87 -5.76
N ARG A 28 6.66 0.39 -5.74
CA ARG A 28 7.28 1.45 -6.54
C ARG A 28 8.69 1.76 -6.08
N SER A 29 8.93 1.91 -4.77
CA SER A 29 10.26 2.30 -4.26
C SER A 29 11.27 1.17 -4.38
N SER A 30 10.85 -0.08 -4.16
CA SER A 30 11.72 -1.23 -4.36
C SER A 30 12.11 -1.38 -5.84
N TRP A 31 11.16 -1.20 -6.77
CA TRP A 31 11.42 -1.27 -8.20
C TRP A 31 12.31 -0.13 -8.69
N THR A 32 12.08 1.12 -8.26
CA THR A 32 12.94 2.24 -8.64
C THR A 32 14.35 2.08 -8.10
N THR A 33 14.51 1.53 -6.89
CA THR A 33 15.82 1.22 -6.31
C THR A 33 16.55 0.15 -7.12
N PHE A 34 15.85 -0.92 -7.51
CA PHE A 34 16.41 -1.96 -8.37
C PHE A 34 16.77 -1.43 -9.78
N GLN A 35 15.93 -0.58 -10.37
CA GLN A 35 16.21 0.06 -11.66
C GLN A 35 17.38 1.04 -11.59
N ALA A 36 17.48 1.82 -10.52
CA ALA A 36 18.61 2.72 -10.28
C ALA A 36 19.92 1.96 -10.09
N TRP A 37 19.86 0.78 -9.46
CA TRP A 37 20.99 -0.13 -9.41
C TRP A 37 21.32 -0.63 -10.81
N LEU A 38 20.36 -1.20 -11.54
CA LEU A 38 20.55 -1.75 -12.89
C LEU A 38 21.10 -0.74 -13.90
N ASP A 39 20.55 0.47 -13.94
CA ASP A 39 20.98 1.56 -14.80
C ASP A 39 21.12 2.84 -13.96
N PRO A 40 22.36 3.26 -13.64
CA PRO A 40 22.58 4.47 -12.84
C PRO A 40 22.05 5.75 -13.53
N THR A 41 21.84 5.74 -14.86
CA THR A 41 21.23 6.87 -15.59
C THR A 41 19.71 6.97 -15.37
N TYR A 42 19.09 6.00 -14.69
CA TYR A 42 17.68 6.02 -14.33
C TYR A 42 17.37 7.07 -13.25
N ARG A 43 18.29 7.32 -12.30
CA ARG A 43 18.11 8.36 -11.26
C ARG A 43 18.06 9.77 -11.86
N ASP A 44 18.96 10.10 -12.78
CA ASP A 44 19.01 11.42 -13.43
C ASP A 44 17.73 11.73 -14.22
N ARG A 45 17.21 10.74 -14.98
CA ARG A 45 15.96 10.92 -15.75
C ARG A 45 14.70 11.08 -14.89
N SER A 46 14.70 10.53 -13.67
CA SER A 46 13.57 10.63 -12.75
C SER A 46 13.51 11.97 -12.00
N MET A 47 14.67 12.56 -11.68
CA MET A 47 14.77 13.87 -11.00
C MET A 47 14.67 15.05 -11.97
N GLU A 48 15.11 14.92 -13.23
CA GLU A 48 15.01 15.98 -14.24
C GLU A 48 13.57 16.31 -14.67
N ARG A 49 12.59 15.42 -14.42
CA ARG A 49 11.16 15.70 -14.66
C ARG A 49 10.49 16.59 -13.62
N GLY A 50 11.17 16.89 -12.50
CA GLY A 50 10.61 17.67 -11.39
C GLY A 50 11.01 19.14 -11.31
N VAL A 51 12.09 19.56 -11.97
CA VAL A 51 12.62 20.94 -11.85
C VAL A 51 13.04 21.49 -13.22
N SER A 52 12.11 21.55 -14.17
CA SER A 52 12.27 22.41 -15.36
C SER A 52 11.65 23.78 -15.11
N LYS A 53 12.24 24.59 -14.21
CA LYS A 53 11.95 26.03 -14.15
C LYS A 53 13.20 26.83 -13.79
N PHE A 54 13.63 27.63 -14.78
CA PHE A 54 14.59 28.75 -14.75
C PHE A 54 16.09 28.43 -14.84
N HIS A 55 16.54 28.11 -16.06
CA HIS A 55 17.81 28.62 -16.55
C HIS A 55 17.64 30.13 -16.84
N ILE A 56 18.20 30.99 -15.99
CA ILE A 56 18.55 32.36 -16.37
C ILE A 56 20.03 32.34 -16.72
N SER A 57 20.30 32.41 -18.02
CA SER A 57 21.62 32.68 -18.57
C SER A 57 21.97 34.14 -18.29
N SER A 58 23.08 34.40 -17.59
CA SER A 58 23.70 35.72 -17.56
C SER A 58 25.17 35.61 -17.93
N SER A 59 25.47 36.24 -19.05
CA SER A 59 26.78 36.46 -19.65
C SER A 59 27.59 37.53 -18.92
N ASN A 60 28.90 37.32 -18.73
CA ASN A 60 29.98 38.24 -19.16
C ASN A 60 31.39 37.86 -18.63
N GLY A 61 32.41 38.11 -19.48
CA GLY A 61 33.83 38.31 -19.14
C GLY A 61 34.72 37.06 -19.26
N GLU A 62 35.43 36.84 -20.38
CA GLU A 62 36.75 37.38 -20.79
C GLU A 62 37.97 36.50 -20.43
N PHE A 63 38.62 36.00 -21.50
CA PHE A 63 40.03 35.60 -21.73
C PHE A 63 40.87 34.85 -20.68
N SER A 64 41.36 33.65 -21.04
CA SER A 64 42.81 33.39 -21.20
C SER A 64 43.11 32.04 -21.89
N HIS A 65 44.21 32.02 -22.66
CA HIS A 65 44.77 30.89 -23.41
C HIS A 65 45.32 29.77 -22.50
N GLY A 66 45.07 28.51 -22.86
CA GLY A 66 45.68 27.31 -22.29
C GLY A 66 45.31 26.06 -23.09
N GLU A 67 46.27 25.16 -23.29
CA GLU A 67 46.28 23.99 -24.20
C GLU A 67 45.05 23.06 -24.15
N PRO A 68 44.71 22.38 -25.27
CA PRO A 68 43.69 21.34 -25.30
C PRO A 68 44.22 20.06 -24.64
N ALA A 69 44.01 19.93 -23.33
CA ALA A 69 44.04 18.63 -22.65
C ALA A 69 42.91 17.74 -23.20
N PRO A 70 43.14 16.45 -23.48
CA PRO A 70 42.09 15.58 -23.99
C PRO A 70 41.01 15.41 -22.93
N SER A 71 39.80 15.88 -23.25
CA SER A 71 38.59 15.67 -22.48
C SER A 71 38.45 14.18 -22.12
N PRO A 72 38.27 13.80 -20.84
CA PRO A 72 37.77 12.48 -20.53
C PRO A 72 36.36 12.42 -21.12
N SER A 73 36.22 11.62 -22.17
CA SER A 73 34.92 11.22 -22.68
C SER A 73 34.07 10.73 -21.50
N PRO A 74 32.78 11.09 -21.41
CA PRO A 74 31.88 10.37 -20.51
C PRO A 74 31.76 8.97 -21.10
N GLN A 75 32.66 8.08 -20.70
CA GLN A 75 32.50 6.67 -20.89
C GLN A 75 31.15 6.34 -20.26
N LYS A 76 30.15 6.10 -21.10
CA LYS A 76 28.99 5.31 -20.74
C LYS A 76 29.55 4.00 -20.20
N GLN A 77 29.78 3.95 -18.90
CA GLN A 77 29.97 2.70 -18.18
C GLN A 77 28.63 2.00 -18.27
N GLN A 78 28.37 1.35 -19.41
CA GLN A 78 27.51 0.20 -19.43
C GLN A 78 28.23 -0.82 -18.56
N THR A 79 27.93 -0.79 -17.27
CA THR A 79 28.34 -1.81 -16.31
C THR A 79 27.72 -3.11 -16.79
N HIS A 80 28.48 -3.84 -17.61
CA HIS A 80 28.12 -5.18 -18.05
C HIS A 80 28.28 -6.09 -16.83
N ARG A 81 27.30 -6.04 -15.93
CA ARG A 81 27.31 -6.80 -14.67
C ARG A 81 27.23 -8.29 -14.98
N ASP A 82 28.00 -9.07 -14.24
CA ASP A 82 28.02 -10.52 -14.38
C ASP A 82 26.60 -11.10 -14.18
N PRO A 83 26.20 -12.10 -14.98
CA PRO A 83 24.86 -12.67 -14.92
C PRO A 83 24.56 -13.32 -13.56
N GLU A 84 25.59 -13.79 -12.85
CA GLU A 84 25.48 -14.33 -11.50
C GLU A 84 25.13 -13.23 -10.48
N THR A 85 25.80 -12.08 -10.54
CA THR A 85 25.53 -10.91 -9.70
C THR A 85 24.12 -10.38 -9.93
N LEU A 86 23.67 -10.32 -11.19
CA LEU A 86 22.30 -9.92 -11.53
C LEU A 86 21.27 -10.90 -10.96
N SER A 87 21.52 -12.20 -11.10
CA SER A 87 20.61 -13.23 -10.60
C SER A 87 20.50 -13.20 -9.07
N ASN A 88 21.62 -13.02 -8.37
CA ASN A 88 21.63 -12.89 -6.91
C ASN A 88 20.94 -11.60 -6.45
N ALA A 89 21.20 -10.46 -7.10
CA ALA A 89 20.52 -9.21 -6.81
C ALA A 89 19.00 -9.31 -7.02
N HIS A 90 18.56 -9.97 -8.09
CA HIS A 90 17.13 -10.18 -8.36
C HIS A 90 16.48 -11.11 -7.33
N ARG A 91 17.12 -12.20 -6.91
CA ARG A 91 16.60 -13.06 -5.83
C ARG A 91 16.47 -12.28 -4.53
N HIS A 92 17.50 -11.51 -4.17
CA HIS A 92 17.48 -10.70 -2.97
C HIS A 92 16.41 -9.60 -3.03
N TYR A 93 16.23 -8.97 -4.20
CA TYR A 93 15.10 -8.05 -4.46
C TYR A 93 13.75 -8.71 -4.21
N LEU A 94 13.52 -9.92 -4.75
CA LEU A 94 12.26 -10.64 -4.56
C LEU A 94 12.03 -11.05 -3.11
N GLU A 95 13.05 -11.52 -2.41
CA GLU A 95 12.96 -11.87 -0.99
C GLU A 95 12.59 -10.65 -0.14
N CYS A 96 13.27 -9.52 -0.35
CA CYS A 96 12.95 -8.26 0.31
C CYS A 96 11.56 -7.73 -0.08
N LEU A 97 11.12 -7.94 -1.33
CA LEU A 97 9.80 -7.53 -1.80
C LEU A 97 8.70 -8.37 -1.13
N VAL A 98 8.85 -9.68 -1.05
CA VAL A 98 7.90 -10.57 -0.36
C VAL A 98 7.80 -10.21 1.12
N HIS A 99 8.95 -9.96 1.76
CA HIS A 99 8.98 -9.54 3.15
C HIS A 99 8.33 -8.16 3.33
N SER A 100 8.69 -7.16 2.54
CA SER A 100 8.12 -5.80 2.64
C SER A 100 6.63 -5.73 2.30
N LEU A 101 6.12 -6.60 1.43
CA LEU A 101 4.68 -6.74 1.15
C LEU A 101 3.87 -7.43 2.26
N LEU A 102 4.50 -7.79 3.38
CA LEU A 102 3.87 -8.48 4.51
C LEU A 102 3.34 -9.88 4.15
N LEU A 103 3.77 -10.44 3.01
CA LEU A 103 3.32 -11.75 2.53
C LEU A 103 3.93 -12.91 3.31
N ASP A 104 5.04 -12.66 4.00
CA ASP A 104 5.71 -13.60 4.88
C ASP A 104 4.89 -13.86 6.18
N ASP A 105 4.08 -12.88 6.61
CA ASP A 105 3.26 -13.01 7.81
C ASP A 105 1.91 -13.67 7.52
N LEU A 106 1.85 -14.98 7.76
CA LEU A 106 0.62 -15.78 7.65
C LEU A 106 -0.55 -15.24 8.50
N PRO A 107 -0.39 -14.84 9.77
CA PRO A 107 -1.51 -14.31 10.55
C PRO A 107 -2.06 -12.99 9.99
N TYR A 108 -1.23 -12.07 9.50
CA TYR A 108 -1.69 -10.86 8.81
C TYR A 108 -2.49 -11.18 7.55
N THR A 109 -1.95 -12.01 6.64
CA THR A 109 -2.64 -12.35 5.39
C THR A 109 -3.96 -13.09 5.63
N ARG A 110 -4.04 -13.91 6.69
CA ARG A 110 -5.27 -14.57 7.13
C ARG A 110 -6.27 -13.56 7.69
N ALA A 111 -5.84 -12.65 8.55
CA ALA A 111 -6.69 -11.59 9.10
C ALA A 111 -7.26 -10.71 7.99
N LEU A 112 -6.44 -10.33 7.00
CA LEU A 112 -6.87 -9.52 5.86
C LEU A 112 -7.94 -10.24 5.03
N ARG A 113 -7.78 -11.54 4.79
CA ARG A 113 -8.77 -12.33 4.05
C ARG A 113 -10.10 -12.45 4.80
N LEU A 114 -10.06 -12.65 6.11
CA LEU A 114 -11.25 -12.70 6.95
C LEU A 114 -11.98 -11.35 6.94
N PHE A 115 -11.23 -10.26 7.10
CA PHE A 115 -11.76 -8.91 7.01
C PHE A 115 -12.48 -8.64 5.67
N MET A 116 -11.86 -8.99 4.54
CA MET A 116 -12.49 -8.87 3.22
C MET A 116 -13.79 -9.69 3.13
N THR A 117 -13.78 -10.92 3.66
CA THR A 117 -14.98 -11.79 3.67
C THR A 117 -16.12 -11.18 4.50
N HIS A 118 -15.80 -10.57 5.65
CA HIS A 118 -16.81 -9.93 6.48
C HIS A 118 -17.31 -8.60 5.90
N ILE A 119 -16.48 -7.88 5.13
CA ILE A 119 -16.95 -6.74 4.31
C ILE A 119 -17.96 -7.21 3.26
N ASP A 120 -17.66 -8.28 2.52
CA ASP A 120 -18.57 -8.81 1.49
C ASP A 120 -19.91 -9.22 2.12
N HIS A 121 -19.86 -9.84 3.31
CA HIS A 121 -21.07 -10.17 4.07
C HIS A 121 -21.86 -8.92 4.48
N LEU A 122 -21.17 -7.87 4.96
CA LEU A 122 -21.80 -6.59 5.32
C LEU A 122 -22.48 -5.94 4.11
N ILE A 123 -21.82 -5.95 2.94
CA ILE A 123 -22.39 -5.43 1.68
C ILE A 123 -23.65 -6.21 1.31
N ALA A 124 -23.61 -7.55 1.37
CA ALA A 124 -24.76 -8.38 1.06
C ALA A 124 -25.98 -8.08 1.97
N LEU A 125 -25.74 -7.81 3.26
CA LEU A 125 -26.81 -7.39 4.19
C LEU A 125 -27.38 -6.01 3.83
N ILE A 126 -26.54 -5.04 3.43
CA ILE A 126 -26.99 -3.71 2.99
C ILE A 126 -27.82 -3.81 1.72
N GLU A 127 -27.37 -4.59 0.74
CA GLU A 127 -28.13 -4.82 -0.50
C GLU A 127 -29.47 -5.47 -0.21
N ARG A 128 -29.51 -6.51 0.64
CA ARG A 128 -30.75 -7.16 1.04
C ARG A 128 -31.70 -6.21 1.75
N LEU A 129 -31.20 -5.40 2.69
CA LEU A 129 -32.00 -4.38 3.36
C LEU A 129 -32.61 -3.39 2.35
N SER A 130 -31.84 -2.94 1.35
CA SER A 130 -32.34 -2.03 0.32
C SER A 130 -33.48 -2.63 -0.51
N VAL A 131 -33.43 -3.95 -0.76
CA VAL A 131 -34.49 -4.68 -1.47
C VAL A 131 -35.75 -4.77 -0.60
N VAL A 132 -35.60 -5.07 0.68
CA VAL A 132 -36.73 -5.15 1.63
C VAL A 132 -37.40 -3.79 1.80
N GLN A 133 -36.62 -2.72 1.96
CA GLN A 133 -37.14 -1.35 2.07
C GLN A 133 -37.92 -0.93 0.82
N ARG A 134 -37.37 -1.21 -0.37
CA ARG A 134 -38.09 -0.94 -1.63
C ARG A 134 -39.42 -1.69 -1.71
N ARG A 135 -39.49 -2.92 -1.21
CA ARG A 135 -40.74 -3.70 -1.16
C ARG A 135 -41.72 -3.08 -0.17
N LEU A 136 -41.26 -2.68 1.01
CA LEU A 136 -42.07 -2.00 2.02
C LEU A 136 -42.67 -0.68 1.50
N ASP A 137 -41.87 0.10 0.77
CA ASP A 137 -42.32 1.34 0.13
C ASP A 137 -43.44 1.07 -0.89
N LEU A 138 -43.32 0.00 -1.69
CA LEU A 138 -44.37 -0.42 -2.62
C LEU A 138 -45.66 -0.86 -1.92
N GLU A 139 -45.57 -1.56 -0.78
CA GLU A 139 -46.77 -1.91 0.00
C GLU A 139 -47.48 -0.65 0.51
N THR A 140 -46.70 0.36 0.92
CA THR A 140 -47.21 1.61 1.50
C THR A 140 -47.79 2.55 0.45
N ASP A 141 -47.12 2.72 -0.69
CA ASP A 141 -47.49 3.67 -1.73
C ASP A 141 -48.51 3.11 -2.73
N ALA A 142 -48.40 1.83 -3.08
CA ALA A 142 -49.24 1.17 -4.09
C ALA A 142 -50.27 0.20 -3.50
N GLY A 143 -50.24 -0.05 -2.18
CA GLY A 143 -51.14 -0.99 -1.52
C GLY A 143 -50.94 -2.46 -1.95
N VAL A 144 -49.78 -2.77 -2.57
CA VAL A 144 -49.45 -4.12 -3.03
C VAL A 144 -48.97 -4.94 -1.84
N ILE A 145 -49.91 -5.40 -1.02
CA ILE A 145 -49.61 -6.21 0.17
C ILE A 145 -49.30 -7.64 -0.28
N HIS A 146 -48.11 -8.14 0.04
CA HIS A 146 -47.81 -9.56 -0.14
C HIS A 146 -48.38 -10.36 1.04
N THR A 147 -49.45 -11.13 0.80
CA THR A 147 -50.18 -11.89 1.84
C THR A 147 -49.37 -13.00 2.54
N PHE A 148 -48.15 -13.30 2.08
CA PHE A 148 -47.32 -14.39 2.60
C PHE A 148 -45.96 -13.95 3.17
N THR A 149 -45.61 -12.66 3.11
CA THR A 149 -44.29 -12.18 3.52
C THR A 149 -44.42 -10.95 4.43
N ASN A 150 -43.91 -11.04 5.66
CA ASN A 150 -43.84 -9.88 6.56
C ASN A 150 -42.49 -9.16 6.42
N TYR A 151 -42.44 -8.15 5.55
CA TYR A 151 -41.22 -7.37 5.30
C TYR A 151 -40.77 -6.54 6.51
N ARG A 152 -41.67 -6.23 7.46
CA ARG A 152 -41.30 -5.48 8.68
C ARG A 152 -40.48 -6.32 9.64
N ASP A 153 -40.86 -7.59 9.80
CA ASP A 153 -40.10 -8.53 10.64
C ASP A 153 -38.75 -8.83 9.99
N GLU A 154 -38.72 -8.99 8.65
CA GLU A 154 -37.46 -9.17 7.91
C GLU A 154 -36.54 -7.95 8.04
N GLU A 155 -37.06 -6.71 7.96
CA GLU A 155 -36.27 -5.50 8.16
C GLU A 155 -35.63 -5.44 9.57
N LEU A 156 -36.38 -5.83 10.60
CA LEU A 156 -35.88 -5.82 11.98
C LEU A 156 -34.75 -6.84 12.18
N GLU A 157 -34.92 -8.06 11.68
CA GLU A 157 -33.88 -9.09 11.73
C GLU A 157 -32.63 -8.66 10.95
N LEU A 158 -32.79 -8.09 9.74
CA LEU A 158 -31.68 -7.57 8.96
C LEU A 158 -30.94 -6.44 9.67
N HIS A 159 -31.64 -5.59 10.42
CA HIS A 159 -31.00 -4.55 11.23
C HIS A 159 -30.15 -5.11 12.36
N LYS A 160 -30.59 -6.21 12.98
CA LYS A 160 -29.82 -6.92 14.00
C LYS A 160 -28.58 -7.58 13.41
N ASP A 161 -28.75 -8.34 12.33
CA ASP A 161 -27.65 -8.99 11.60
C ASP A 161 -26.62 -7.95 11.12
N LEU A 162 -27.08 -6.81 10.61
CA LEU A 162 -26.23 -5.70 10.19
C LEU A 162 -25.44 -5.10 11.36
N GLY A 163 -26.04 -5.04 12.56
CA GLY A 163 -25.36 -4.63 13.78
C GLY A 163 -24.23 -5.58 14.18
N GLU A 164 -24.49 -6.89 14.12
CA GLU A 164 -23.50 -7.92 14.44
C GLU A 164 -22.36 -7.98 13.40
N ALA A 165 -22.69 -7.90 12.12
CA ALA A 165 -21.72 -7.84 11.03
C ALA A 165 -20.82 -6.60 11.15
N ARG A 166 -21.40 -5.45 11.47
CA ARG A 166 -20.66 -4.20 11.73
C ARG A 166 -19.64 -4.37 12.85
N LEU A 167 -20.04 -4.91 14.01
CA LEU A 167 -19.13 -5.13 15.14
C LEU A 167 -18.01 -6.10 14.79
N THR A 168 -18.31 -7.10 13.96
CA THR A 168 -17.30 -8.04 13.45
C THR A 168 -16.26 -7.33 12.59
N VAL A 169 -16.68 -6.45 11.68
CA VAL A 169 -15.78 -5.64 10.85
C VAL A 169 -14.95 -4.67 11.70
N ASP A 170 -15.56 -3.98 12.67
CA ASP A 170 -14.84 -3.07 13.59
C ASP A 170 -13.74 -3.83 14.36
N ARG A 171 -14.02 -5.06 14.81
CA ARG A 171 -13.05 -5.93 15.48
C ARG A 171 -11.92 -6.36 14.53
N ASP A 172 -12.24 -6.69 13.30
CA ASP A 172 -11.23 -7.09 12.31
C ASP A 172 -10.30 -5.95 11.94
N VAL A 173 -10.82 -4.73 11.82
CA VAL A 173 -10.00 -3.51 11.66
C VAL A 173 -9.02 -3.38 12.82
N ALA A 174 -9.50 -3.49 14.07
CA ALA A 174 -8.64 -3.42 15.25
C ALA A 174 -7.58 -4.54 15.26
N ASN A 175 -7.97 -5.77 14.90
CA ASN A 175 -7.05 -6.90 14.80
C ASN A 175 -5.97 -6.65 13.73
N LEU A 176 -6.34 -6.15 12.56
CA LEU A 176 -5.39 -5.84 11.49
C LEU A 176 -4.38 -4.77 11.91
N VAL A 177 -4.85 -3.67 12.52
CA VAL A 177 -3.98 -2.60 13.02
C VAL A 177 -3.05 -3.13 14.11
N GLN A 178 -3.55 -3.96 15.03
CA GLN A 178 -2.72 -4.57 16.06
C GLN A 178 -1.64 -5.48 15.46
N ARG A 179 -1.99 -6.32 14.46
CA ARG A 179 -0.99 -7.16 13.79
C ARG A 179 0.04 -6.34 13.03
N LEU A 180 -0.34 -5.22 12.41
CA LEU A 180 0.62 -4.30 11.79
C LEU A 180 1.59 -3.71 12.82
N ARG A 181 1.11 -3.36 14.02
CA ARG A 181 1.96 -2.89 15.12
C ARG A 181 2.91 -3.97 15.62
N ASP A 182 2.42 -5.21 15.76
CA ASP A 182 3.26 -6.35 16.16
C ASP A 182 4.38 -6.56 15.13
N ILE A 183 4.05 -6.53 13.83
CA ILE A 183 5.03 -6.66 12.74
C ILE A 183 6.05 -5.52 12.76
N ASP A 184 5.62 -4.28 12.98
CA ASP A 184 6.52 -3.13 13.07
C ASP A 184 7.50 -3.28 14.23
N ALA A 185 7.03 -3.73 15.40
CA ALA A 185 7.87 -4.01 16.56
C ALA A 185 8.87 -5.15 16.31
N GLU A 186 8.43 -6.24 15.66
CA GLU A 186 9.28 -7.36 15.26
C GLU A 186 10.35 -6.92 14.25
N ARG A 187 9.99 -6.05 13.29
CA ARG A 187 10.92 -5.50 12.29
C ARG A 187 11.91 -4.53 12.86
N ALA A 188 11.48 -3.62 13.74
CA ALA A 188 12.39 -2.70 14.41
C ALA A 188 13.54 -3.43 15.14
N GLY A 189 13.30 -4.66 15.61
CA GLY A 189 14.35 -5.55 16.13
C GLY A 189 15.14 -6.35 15.09
N ALA A 190 14.50 -6.77 13.98
CA ALA A 190 15.07 -7.70 13.00
C ALA A 190 15.74 -7.06 11.76
N GLU A 191 15.42 -5.80 11.42
CA GLU A 191 15.93 -5.11 10.22
C GLU A 191 17.46 -4.92 10.21
N THR A 192 18.13 -5.14 11.35
CA THR A 192 19.60 -5.13 11.43
C THR A 192 20.24 -6.36 10.76
N HIS A 193 19.55 -7.49 10.67
CA HIS A 193 20.16 -8.76 10.22
C HIS A 193 19.76 -9.23 8.82
N VAL A 194 18.53 -8.99 8.37
CA VAL A 194 18.04 -9.52 7.07
C VAL A 194 18.60 -8.73 5.86
N PHE A 195 18.84 -7.43 6.04
CA PHE A 195 19.32 -6.53 4.98
C PHE A 195 20.84 -6.32 4.98
N ASP A 196 21.58 -6.97 5.89
CA ASP A 196 23.04 -6.87 6.01
C ASP A 196 23.78 -8.07 5.39
N HIS A 197 23.07 -9.16 5.08
CA HIS A 197 23.66 -10.40 4.56
C HIS A 197 24.20 -10.33 3.12
N GLY A 198 24.14 -9.18 2.45
CA GLY A 198 24.61 -9.02 1.05
C GLY A 198 25.74 -8.02 0.84
N ALA A 199 26.10 -7.19 1.83
CA ALA A 199 26.90 -5.97 1.62
C ALA A 199 28.43 -6.18 1.74
N THR A 200 28.96 -7.33 1.31
CA THR A 200 30.41 -7.61 1.33
C THR A 200 31.17 -7.16 0.07
N GLY A 201 30.55 -6.41 -0.85
CA GLY A 201 31.22 -5.91 -2.06
C GLY A 201 30.69 -4.57 -2.57
N ASP A 202 31.57 -3.74 -3.13
CA ASP A 202 31.34 -2.35 -3.58
C ASP A 202 30.29 -2.21 -4.72
N ASP A 203 29.87 -3.30 -5.38
CA ASP A 203 28.81 -3.35 -6.41
C ASP A 203 27.62 -4.25 -6.01
N SER A 204 27.52 -4.64 -4.73
CA SER A 204 26.40 -5.45 -4.23
C SER A 204 25.10 -4.64 -4.16
N PHE A 205 23.99 -5.25 -4.57
CA PHE A 205 22.67 -4.62 -4.52
C PHE A 205 22.21 -4.44 -3.07
N VAL A 206 21.94 -3.20 -2.68
CA VAL A 206 21.33 -2.87 -1.39
C VAL A 206 19.82 -2.71 -1.57
N PRO A 207 18.99 -3.57 -0.94
CA PRO A 207 17.54 -3.46 -1.04
C PRO A 207 17.02 -2.17 -0.41
N TRP A 208 15.86 -1.73 -0.91
CA TRP A 208 15.12 -0.64 -0.28
C TRP A 208 14.67 -1.04 1.12
N ARG A 209 15.12 -0.28 2.13
CA ARG A 209 14.71 -0.45 3.53
C ARG A 209 13.39 0.27 3.73
N SER A 210 12.33 -0.49 4.00
CA SER A 210 10.99 0.04 4.16
C SER A 210 10.80 0.63 5.56
N GLY A 211 11.26 1.86 5.80
CA GLY A 211 10.92 2.62 7.02
C GLY A 211 9.46 3.10 7.08
N GLY A 212 8.54 2.39 6.41
CA GLY A 212 7.22 2.91 6.02
C GLY A 212 6.02 2.36 6.79
N ILE A 213 6.19 1.30 7.60
CA ILE A 213 5.05 0.76 8.38
C ILE A 213 4.64 1.73 9.48
N ASP A 214 5.58 2.38 10.16
CA ASP A 214 5.31 3.47 11.11
C ASP A 214 4.47 4.60 10.47
N ARG A 215 4.76 4.97 9.22
CA ARG A 215 3.96 5.97 8.49
C ARG A 215 2.54 5.49 8.20
N LEU A 216 2.38 4.21 7.82
CA LEU A 216 1.06 3.59 7.65
C LEU A 216 0.29 3.57 8.97
N LEU A 217 0.93 3.14 10.06
CA LEU A 217 0.35 3.13 11.40
C LEU A 217 -0.05 4.52 11.87
N MET A 218 0.80 5.52 11.64
CA MET A 218 0.50 6.91 11.95
C MET A 218 -0.76 7.38 11.21
N LYS A 219 -0.89 7.08 9.91
CA LYS A 219 -2.09 7.40 9.13
C LYS A 219 -3.34 6.65 9.62
N LEU A 220 -3.20 5.37 9.99
CA LEU A 220 -4.29 4.54 10.51
C LEU A 220 -4.75 5.00 11.90
N ASP A 221 -3.83 5.46 12.76
CA ASP A 221 -4.14 5.96 14.10
C ASP A 221 -5.01 7.22 14.05
N PHE A 222 -4.74 8.14 13.10
CA PHE A 222 -5.58 9.31 12.88
C PHE A 222 -7.02 8.97 12.45
N ALA A 223 -7.22 7.85 11.76
CA ALA A 223 -8.55 7.39 11.38
C ALA A 223 -9.27 6.63 12.50
N SER A 224 -8.51 5.97 13.39
CA SER A 224 -9.07 5.30 14.57
C SER A 224 -9.60 6.27 15.65
N LEU A 225 -9.13 7.53 15.62
CA LEU A 225 -9.50 8.62 16.55
C LEU A 225 -10.80 9.36 16.16
N ARG A 226 -11.51 8.93 15.12
CA ARG A 226 -12.69 9.61 14.57
C ARG A 226 -13.96 8.79 14.71
#